data_AF-A0A9Y2P253-F1
#
_entry.id   AF-A0A9Y2P253-F1
#
_cell.length_a   1.000
_cell.length_b   1.000
_cell.length_c   1.000
_cell.angle_alpha   90.00
_cell.angle_beta   90.00
_cell.angle_gamma   90.00
#
_symmetry.space_group_name_H-M   'P 1'
#
loop_
_entity.id
_entity.type
_entity.pdbx_description
1 polymer ?
#
loop_
_entity_poly.entity_id
_entity_poly.type
_entity_poly.pdbx_seq_one_letter_code
_entity_poly.pdbx_strand_id
1 'polypeptide(L)'
;MSKFLNSAAVAVAITLIAAPAFAGKIGLGRAALPAEIAAWDGDISPDGTGLPVGSGDALIGEEIFADKCAACHGDFAEGIGNWPKLAGGADTLNHDDPLKTVGSYWPHLTTAFDYIKRSMPYGNAGSLSDDEVYAIVAYILYSNDLIEDDFVLSNETFFDVEMPNAGGFIIDDRAETEYALWTGEPCMANCKDDVVVTMRALVLDVTPDQVEPAEEEVTEITEAKVEDVAANAIDAELAAAGAKVFKKCKSCHQIGEGAKNRTGPILTGIVGGAAGAVDGFRYSKPLKAAAEGGLVWTEAELAEFLAKPRAYLKGTKMSFSGIKKPADQLAIIEYLRLFDE
;
A
#
# COMPACT_ATOMS: atom_id res chain seq x y z
N MET A 1 -22.11 7.98 70.41
CA MET A 1 -21.01 7.34 69.66
C MET A 1 -21.51 5.98 69.16
N SER A 2 -21.65 5.81 67.85
CA SER A 2 -21.64 4.47 67.24
C SER A 2 -21.01 4.61 65.86
N LYS A 3 -19.71 4.33 65.78
CA LYS A 3 -18.87 4.47 64.58
C LYS A 3 -18.96 3.25 63.65
N PHE A 4 -20.03 2.44 63.75
CA PHE A 4 -20.11 1.16 63.03
C PHE A 4 -21.21 1.07 61.97
N LEU A 5 -22.03 2.11 61.78
CA LEU A 5 -23.13 2.08 60.81
C LEU A 5 -22.76 2.60 59.41
N ASN A 6 -21.64 3.31 59.25
CA ASN A 6 -21.22 3.83 57.93
C ASN A 6 -20.32 2.89 57.12
N SER A 7 -19.88 1.76 57.70
CA SER A 7 -19.00 0.81 57.00
C SER A 7 -19.76 -0.25 56.20
N ALA A 8 -21.04 -0.46 56.48
CA ALA A 8 -21.85 -1.48 55.80
C ALA A 8 -22.46 -1.00 54.48
N ALA A 9 -22.66 0.31 54.30
CA ALA A 9 -23.23 0.86 53.06
C ALA A 9 -22.21 0.95 51.91
N VAL A 10 -20.91 1.05 52.21
CA VAL A 10 -19.85 1.11 51.18
C VAL A 10 -19.48 -0.29 50.67
N ALA A 11 -19.70 -1.35 51.46
CA ALA A 11 -19.41 -2.72 51.05
C ALA A 11 -20.46 -3.31 50.09
N VAL A 12 -21.69 -2.78 50.05
CA VAL A 12 -22.76 -3.28 49.17
C VAL A 12 -22.79 -2.55 47.81
N ALA A 13 -22.25 -1.33 47.73
CA ALA A 13 -22.19 -0.57 46.47
C ALA A 13 -21.07 -1.02 45.52
N ILE A 14 -20.09 -1.79 46.00
CA ILE A 14 -18.98 -2.31 45.18
C ILE A 14 -19.32 -3.69 44.56
N THR A 15 -20.47 -4.26 44.90
CA THR A 15 -20.98 -5.53 44.34
C THR A 15 -21.94 -5.38 43.15
N LEU A 16 -22.05 -4.20 42.54
CA LEU A 16 -22.45 -4.09 41.13
C LEU A 16 -21.27 -4.47 40.23
N ILE A 17 -20.76 -5.68 40.49
CA ILE A 17 -19.90 -6.43 39.60
C ILE A 17 -20.74 -6.63 38.35
N ALA A 18 -20.26 -6.08 37.23
CA ALA A 18 -20.76 -6.39 35.91
C ALA A 18 -20.97 -7.91 35.82
N ALA A 19 -22.23 -8.36 35.86
CA ALA A 19 -22.53 -9.76 35.69
C ALA A 19 -22.01 -10.14 34.30
N PRO A 20 -21.07 -11.08 34.16
CA PRO A 20 -20.69 -11.56 32.85
C PRO A 20 -21.95 -12.13 32.21
N ALA A 21 -22.31 -11.63 31.03
CA ALA A 21 -23.32 -12.28 30.21
C ALA A 21 -22.90 -13.74 30.04
N PHE A 22 -23.68 -14.68 30.57
CA PHE A 22 -23.32 -16.09 30.53
C PHE A 22 -23.14 -16.53 29.07
N ALA A 23 -21.95 -17.01 28.72
CA ALA A 23 -21.75 -17.77 27.49
C ALA A 23 -22.72 -18.97 27.50
N GLY A 24 -23.57 -19.05 26.48
CA GLY A 24 -24.75 -19.92 26.49
C GLY A 24 -24.51 -21.41 26.25
N LYS A 25 -25.51 -22.18 26.70
CA LYS A 25 -25.96 -23.58 26.44
C LYS A 25 -24.98 -24.76 26.45
N ILE A 26 -23.74 -24.66 25.98
CA ILE A 26 -22.80 -25.80 25.92
C ILE A 26 -21.48 -25.59 26.70
N GLY A 27 -21.33 -24.45 27.37
CA GLY A 27 -20.22 -24.20 28.30
C GLY A 27 -18.85 -23.98 27.64
N LEU A 28 -18.82 -23.55 26.38
CA LEU A 28 -17.59 -23.18 25.67
C LEU A 28 -17.43 -21.65 25.61
N GLY A 29 -16.19 -21.19 25.73
CA GLY A 29 -15.83 -19.76 25.67
C GLY A 29 -16.19 -18.97 26.92
N ARG A 30 -16.09 -17.64 26.81
CA ARG A 30 -16.50 -16.67 27.84
C ARG A 30 -17.13 -15.46 27.16
N ALA A 31 -17.83 -14.62 27.93
CA ALA A 31 -18.23 -13.31 27.43
C ALA A 31 -17.02 -12.50 26.95
N ALA A 32 -17.14 -11.89 25.78
CA ALA A 32 -16.19 -10.89 25.32
C ALA A 32 -16.26 -9.66 26.25
N LEU A 33 -15.10 -9.12 26.61
CA LEU A 33 -15.04 -7.88 27.39
C LEU A 33 -15.37 -6.71 26.47
N PRO A 34 -15.99 -5.62 26.98
CA PRO A 34 -16.27 -4.44 26.17
C PRO A 34 -15.04 -3.88 25.46
N ALA A 35 -13.87 -3.92 26.10
CA ALA A 35 -12.61 -3.47 25.52
C ALA A 35 -12.11 -4.37 24.36
N GLU A 36 -12.46 -5.66 24.35
CA GLU A 36 -12.10 -6.57 23.26
C GLU A 36 -13.00 -6.37 22.06
N ILE A 37 -14.29 -6.16 22.32
CA ILE A 37 -15.26 -5.80 21.29
C ILE A 37 -14.81 -4.47 20.66
N ALA A 38 -14.58 -3.42 21.46
CA ALA A 38 -14.15 -2.12 20.94
C ALA A 38 -12.82 -2.15 20.18
N ALA A 39 -11.94 -3.12 20.46
CA ALA A 39 -10.67 -3.27 19.74
C ALA A 39 -10.80 -3.99 18.39
N TRP A 40 -11.87 -4.76 18.18
CA TRP A 40 -12.05 -5.63 17.00
C TRP A 40 -13.24 -5.24 16.13
N ASP A 41 -14.30 -4.74 16.76
CA ASP A 41 -15.51 -4.22 16.14
C ASP A 41 -15.31 -2.75 15.80
N GLY A 42 -14.75 -2.53 14.61
CA GLY A 42 -14.54 -1.21 14.01
C GLY A 42 -15.27 -1.06 12.68
N ASP A 43 -16.23 -1.94 12.41
CA ASP A 43 -16.96 -1.98 11.15
C ASP A 43 -17.86 -0.74 11.04
N ILE A 44 -17.92 -0.15 9.84
CA ILE A 44 -18.76 1.03 9.59
C ILE A 44 -19.83 0.68 8.58
N SER A 45 -21.07 0.64 9.06
CA SER A 45 -22.22 0.30 8.25
C SER A 45 -22.57 1.42 7.26
N PRO A 46 -23.26 1.13 6.13
CA PRO A 46 -23.68 2.16 5.17
C PRO A 46 -24.53 3.30 5.74
N ASP A 47 -25.20 3.08 6.87
CA ASP A 47 -26.00 4.10 7.58
C ASP A 47 -25.19 4.97 8.56
N GLY A 48 -23.88 4.73 8.68
CA GLY A 48 -22.98 5.45 9.57
C GLY A 48 -22.81 4.85 10.96
N THR A 49 -23.49 3.74 11.26
CA THR A 49 -23.25 3.01 12.50
C THR A 49 -21.78 2.59 12.58
N GLY A 50 -21.09 2.98 13.65
CA GLY A 50 -19.66 2.70 13.86
C GLY A 50 -18.72 3.85 13.46
N LEU A 51 -19.23 4.91 12.83
CA LEU A 51 -18.43 6.05 12.41
C LEU A 51 -17.87 6.82 13.64
N PRO A 52 -16.54 6.99 13.77
CA PRO A 52 -15.94 7.67 14.92
C PRO A 52 -16.11 9.19 14.84
N VAL A 53 -16.12 9.86 16.00
CA VAL A 53 -16.10 11.34 16.05
C VAL A 53 -14.74 11.85 15.58
N GLY A 54 -14.73 12.77 14.62
CA GLY A 54 -13.51 13.33 14.04
C GLY A 54 -13.79 14.16 12.80
N SER A 55 -12.74 14.75 12.24
CA SER A 55 -12.83 15.52 11.00
C SER A 55 -11.49 15.66 10.26
N GLY A 56 -11.57 16.02 8.98
CA GLY A 56 -10.42 16.33 8.12
C GLY A 56 -10.85 16.94 6.79
N ASP A 57 -9.99 17.78 6.22
CA ASP A 57 -10.18 18.41 4.92
C ASP A 57 -9.21 17.83 3.87
N ALA A 58 -9.45 18.18 2.60
CA ALA A 58 -8.66 17.67 1.49
C ALA A 58 -7.21 18.15 1.50
N LEU A 59 -6.92 19.35 2.02
CA LEU A 59 -5.57 19.91 2.07
C LEU A 59 -4.68 19.16 3.08
N ILE A 60 -5.20 18.89 4.28
CA ILE A 60 -4.52 18.04 5.27
C ILE A 60 -4.43 16.61 4.73
N GLY A 61 -5.49 16.15 4.06
CA GLY A 61 -5.55 14.85 3.42
C GLY A 61 -4.44 14.65 2.39
N GLU A 62 -4.18 15.65 1.54
CA GLU A 62 -3.12 15.64 0.52
C GLU A 62 -1.74 15.41 1.16
N GLU A 63 -1.42 16.14 2.24
CA GLU A 63 -0.13 16.00 2.91
C GLU A 63 0.07 14.58 3.48
N ILE A 64 -0.97 14.03 4.11
CA ILE A 64 -0.94 12.67 4.66
C ILE A 64 -0.87 11.64 3.53
N PHE A 65 -1.64 11.85 2.46
CA PHE A 65 -1.68 10.97 1.30
C PHE A 65 -0.32 10.90 0.61
N ALA A 66 0.35 12.04 0.41
CA ALA A 66 1.71 12.10 -0.13
C ALA A 66 2.71 11.27 0.69
N ASP A 67 2.59 11.32 2.01
CA ASP A 67 3.52 10.63 2.92
C ASP A 67 3.25 9.12 3.08
N LYS A 68 1.97 8.72 3.07
CA LYS A 68 1.53 7.37 3.45
C LYS A 68 0.93 6.54 2.31
N CYS A 69 0.47 7.16 1.22
CA CYS A 69 -0.36 6.52 0.20
C CYS A 69 0.21 6.66 -1.23
N ALA A 70 0.76 7.83 -1.58
CA ALA A 70 1.09 8.20 -2.95
C ALA A 70 2.17 7.32 -3.60
N ALA A 71 3.05 6.71 -2.79
CA ALA A 71 4.07 5.77 -3.26
C ALA A 71 3.50 4.59 -4.06
N CYS A 72 2.23 4.23 -3.82
CA CYS A 72 1.50 3.23 -4.60
C CYS A 72 0.34 3.86 -5.39
N HIS A 73 -0.40 4.79 -4.78
CA HIS A 73 -1.65 5.29 -5.35
C HIS A 73 -1.50 6.54 -6.22
N GLY A 74 -0.29 7.07 -6.44
CA GLY A 74 -0.10 8.30 -7.23
C GLY A 74 -0.27 9.55 -6.39
N ASP A 75 0.21 10.70 -6.87
CA ASP A 75 0.08 11.93 -6.09
C ASP A 75 -1.37 12.42 -6.06
N PHE A 76 -2.16 12.14 -7.10
CA PHE A 76 -3.57 12.52 -7.27
C PHE A 76 -4.52 11.31 -7.19
N ALA A 77 -4.09 10.25 -6.49
CA ALA A 77 -4.83 9.00 -6.35
C ALA A 77 -5.09 8.25 -7.69
N GLU A 78 -4.31 8.54 -8.74
CA GLU A 78 -4.43 8.01 -10.11
C GLU A 78 -3.77 6.64 -10.33
N GLY A 79 -3.07 6.12 -9.33
CA GLY A 79 -2.36 4.84 -9.32
C GLY A 79 -0.99 4.87 -10.01
N ILE A 80 0.01 4.22 -9.39
CA ILE A 80 1.36 4.05 -9.99
C ILE A 80 1.57 2.61 -10.44
N GLY A 81 1.96 2.44 -11.70
CA GLY A 81 2.20 1.11 -12.29
C GLY A 81 0.91 0.31 -12.31
N ASN A 82 0.89 -0.83 -11.60
CA ASN A 82 -0.28 -1.71 -11.49
C ASN A 82 -0.98 -1.62 -10.14
N TRP A 83 -0.64 -0.63 -9.31
CA TRP A 83 -1.38 -0.38 -8.08
C TRP A 83 -2.76 0.22 -8.39
N PRO A 84 -3.76 -0.01 -7.52
CA PRO A 84 -5.12 0.46 -7.76
C PRO A 84 -5.22 1.98 -7.92
N LYS A 85 -5.99 2.41 -8.91
CA LYS A 85 -6.42 3.80 -9.07
C LYS A 85 -7.59 4.05 -8.13
N LEU A 86 -7.53 5.10 -7.33
CA LEU A 86 -8.60 5.47 -6.40
C LEU A 86 -9.49 6.57 -6.98
N ALA A 87 -8.99 7.32 -7.96
CA ALA A 87 -9.72 8.35 -8.68
C ALA A 87 -9.78 8.11 -10.20
N GLY A 88 -10.84 8.65 -10.82
CA GLY A 88 -11.08 8.60 -12.26
C GLY A 88 -12.02 7.47 -12.70
N GLY A 89 -12.24 7.34 -14.01
CA GLY A 89 -13.10 6.28 -14.56
C GLY A 89 -14.60 6.59 -14.56
N ALA A 90 -14.98 7.84 -14.29
CA ALA A 90 -16.35 8.31 -14.51
C ALA A 90 -16.82 7.97 -15.93
N ASP A 91 -18.08 7.54 -16.06
CA ASP A 91 -18.72 7.13 -17.31
C ASP A 91 -18.07 5.94 -18.06
N THR A 92 -17.16 5.19 -17.43
CA THR A 92 -16.50 4.04 -18.09
C THR A 92 -17.16 2.68 -17.83
N LEU A 93 -18.18 2.60 -16.97
CA LEU A 93 -18.72 1.32 -16.49
C LEU A 93 -19.33 0.42 -17.59
N ASN A 94 -19.67 0.99 -18.75
CA ASN A 94 -20.21 0.28 -19.90
C ASN A 94 -19.19 0.09 -21.05
N HIS A 95 -17.92 0.46 -20.84
CA HIS A 95 -16.84 0.22 -21.80
C HIS A 95 -16.37 -1.24 -21.74
N ASP A 96 -15.64 -1.67 -22.78
CA ASP A 96 -15.03 -3.01 -22.83
C ASP A 96 -14.01 -3.24 -21.70
N ASP A 97 -13.34 -2.17 -21.24
CA ASP A 97 -12.40 -2.17 -20.11
C ASP A 97 -12.76 -1.03 -19.13
N PRO A 98 -13.68 -1.27 -18.17
CA PRO A 98 -14.16 -0.25 -17.26
C PRO A 98 -13.13 0.08 -16.17
N LEU A 99 -12.93 1.37 -15.90
CA LEU A 99 -12.10 1.83 -14.79
C LEU A 99 -12.96 2.06 -13.54
N LYS A 100 -12.93 1.07 -12.64
CA LYS A 100 -13.74 1.04 -11.42
C LYS A 100 -12.94 1.57 -10.22
N THR A 101 -13.28 2.77 -9.76
CA THR A 101 -12.61 3.48 -8.66
C THR A 101 -13.60 3.85 -7.56
N VAL A 102 -13.15 4.59 -6.55
CA VAL A 102 -14.03 5.10 -5.49
C VAL A 102 -15.11 5.99 -6.08
N GLY A 103 -14.76 6.97 -6.92
CA GLY A 103 -15.74 7.89 -7.52
C GLY A 103 -16.58 7.29 -8.63
N SER A 104 -16.08 6.31 -9.38
CA SER A 104 -16.84 5.74 -10.51
C SER A 104 -17.73 4.55 -10.17
N TYR A 105 -17.40 3.78 -9.13
CA TYR A 105 -18.04 2.48 -8.90
C TYR A 105 -18.55 2.27 -7.48
N TRP A 106 -17.92 2.82 -6.45
CA TRP A 106 -18.28 2.48 -5.07
C TRP A 106 -19.62 3.10 -4.67
N PRO A 107 -20.51 2.36 -3.97
CA PRO A 107 -21.84 2.87 -3.63
C PRO A 107 -21.87 3.68 -2.34
N HIS A 108 -20.93 3.45 -1.42
CA HIS A 108 -20.94 4.03 -0.08
C HIS A 108 -19.57 4.54 0.33
N LEU A 109 -19.53 5.77 0.84
CA LEU A 109 -18.31 6.38 1.36
C LEU A 109 -17.82 5.68 2.64
N THR A 110 -18.73 5.08 3.41
CA THR A 110 -18.41 4.32 4.63
C THR A 110 -17.46 3.16 4.35
N THR A 111 -17.58 2.50 3.19
CA THR A 111 -16.68 1.43 2.76
C THR A 111 -15.25 1.93 2.57
N ALA A 112 -15.08 3.14 2.01
CA ALA A 112 -13.75 3.73 1.85
C ALA A 112 -13.13 4.03 3.22
N PHE A 113 -13.91 4.64 4.13
CA PHE A 113 -13.44 4.97 5.48
C PHE A 113 -13.04 3.71 6.26
N ASP A 114 -13.93 2.72 6.35
CA ASP A 114 -13.68 1.46 7.08
C ASP A 114 -12.44 0.75 6.53
N TYR A 115 -12.39 0.55 5.21
CA TYR A 115 -11.29 -0.14 4.57
C TYR A 115 -9.94 0.57 4.79
N ILE A 116 -9.90 1.90 4.66
CA ILE A 116 -8.68 2.68 4.87
C ILE A 116 -8.23 2.58 6.33
N LYS A 117 -9.14 2.79 7.29
CA LYS A 117 -8.84 2.69 8.73
C LYS A 117 -8.32 1.30 9.11
N ARG A 118 -8.97 0.26 8.61
CA ARG A 118 -8.69 -1.13 8.98
C ARG A 118 -7.49 -1.73 8.27
N SER A 119 -7.28 -1.39 7.00
CA SER A 119 -6.42 -2.15 6.10
C SER A 119 -5.32 -1.34 5.42
N MET A 120 -5.30 -0.02 5.60
CA MET A 120 -4.28 0.86 5.00
C MET A 120 -3.44 1.59 6.06
N PRO A 121 -2.20 2.00 5.73
CA PRO A 121 -1.47 1.72 4.48
C PRO A 121 -1.07 0.24 4.33
N TYR A 122 -0.95 -0.24 3.09
CA TYR A 122 -0.53 -1.61 2.82
C TYR A 122 0.86 -1.90 3.43
N GLY A 123 0.94 -2.92 4.28
CA GLY A 123 2.15 -3.27 5.04
C GLY A 123 2.30 -2.55 6.39
N ASN A 124 1.41 -1.61 6.72
CA ASN A 124 1.35 -0.92 8.02
C ASN A 124 -0.10 -0.55 8.42
N ALA A 125 -1.03 -1.48 8.21
CA ALA A 125 -2.45 -1.28 8.47
C ALA A 125 -2.75 -0.98 9.96
N GLY A 126 -3.81 -0.22 10.23
CA GLY A 126 -4.22 0.15 11.59
C GLY A 126 -3.32 1.21 12.24
N SER A 127 -2.54 1.94 11.45
CA SER A 127 -1.62 2.99 11.93
C SER A 127 -2.15 4.42 11.80
N LEU A 128 -3.33 4.59 11.21
CA LEU A 128 -3.97 5.89 11.00
C LEU A 128 -4.88 6.24 12.19
N SER A 129 -4.91 7.51 12.58
CA SER A 129 -5.95 8.02 13.48
C SER A 129 -7.26 8.26 12.73
N ASP A 130 -8.37 8.42 13.46
CA ASP A 130 -9.68 8.70 12.86
C ASP A 130 -9.69 9.99 12.02
N ASP A 131 -9.09 11.07 12.54
CA ASP A 131 -8.95 12.34 11.81
C ASP A 131 -8.07 12.21 10.56
N GLU A 132 -7.00 11.41 10.62
CA GLU A 132 -6.17 11.15 9.43
C GLU A 132 -6.97 10.39 8.35
N VAL A 133 -7.84 9.46 8.74
CA VAL A 133 -8.72 8.75 7.80
C VAL A 133 -9.75 9.70 7.20
N TYR A 134 -10.37 10.57 8.00
CA TYR A 134 -11.27 11.62 7.47
C TYR A 134 -10.58 12.48 6.42
N ALA A 135 -9.38 12.98 6.70
CA ALA A 135 -8.64 13.83 5.78
C ALA A 135 -8.27 13.08 4.49
N ILE A 136 -7.79 11.83 4.60
CA ILE A 136 -7.48 10.98 3.42
C ILE A 136 -8.73 10.75 2.56
N VAL A 137 -9.87 10.46 3.18
CA VAL A 137 -11.14 10.24 2.45
C VAL A 137 -11.59 11.53 1.78
N ALA A 138 -11.49 12.68 2.44
CA ALA A 138 -11.75 13.99 1.83
C ALA A 138 -10.84 14.22 0.61
N TYR A 139 -9.55 13.92 0.71
CA TYR A 139 -8.63 14.03 -0.42
C TYR A 139 -8.99 13.11 -1.61
N ILE A 140 -9.44 11.88 -1.34
CA ILE A 140 -9.91 10.96 -2.39
C ILE A 140 -11.19 11.50 -3.06
N LEU A 141 -12.12 12.06 -2.28
CA LEU A 141 -13.32 12.71 -2.82
C LEU A 141 -12.97 13.91 -3.70
N TYR A 142 -12.06 14.77 -3.23
CA TYR A 142 -11.54 15.91 -3.98
C TYR A 142 -10.86 15.45 -5.29
N SER A 143 -10.04 14.40 -5.24
CA SER A 143 -9.39 13.81 -6.42
C SER A 143 -10.37 13.20 -7.43
N ASN A 144 -11.62 12.95 -7.02
CA ASN A 144 -12.71 12.51 -7.89
C ASN A 144 -13.67 13.65 -8.28
N ASP A 145 -13.31 14.90 -8.01
CA ASP A 145 -14.14 16.10 -8.26
C ASP A 145 -15.51 16.04 -7.56
N LEU A 146 -15.61 15.40 -6.39
CA LEU A 146 -16.86 15.23 -5.64
C LEU A 146 -17.09 16.28 -4.55
N ILE A 147 -16.02 16.94 -4.11
CA ILE A 147 -16.04 18.02 -3.12
C ILE A 147 -15.01 19.09 -3.50
N GLU A 148 -15.18 20.30 -2.96
CA GLU A 148 -14.17 21.37 -3.04
C GLU A 148 -13.05 21.16 -2.00
N ASP A 149 -11.94 21.87 -2.17
CA ASP A 149 -10.74 21.74 -1.32
C ASP A 149 -10.94 22.23 0.12
N ASP A 150 -11.90 23.12 0.35
CA ASP A 150 -12.27 23.70 1.64
C ASP A 150 -13.36 22.92 2.40
N PHE A 151 -13.90 21.85 1.80
CA PHE A 151 -14.90 21.01 2.45
C PHE A 151 -14.29 20.19 3.59
N VAL A 152 -14.92 20.29 4.77
CA VAL A 152 -14.53 19.52 5.96
C VAL A 152 -15.42 18.28 6.07
N LEU A 153 -14.82 17.11 5.83
CA LEU A 153 -15.47 15.83 6.09
C LEU A 153 -15.38 15.51 7.58
N SER A 154 -16.51 15.15 8.19
CA SER A 154 -16.61 14.84 9.61
C SER A 154 -17.72 13.81 9.86
N ASN A 155 -17.86 13.34 11.09
CA ASN A 155 -18.99 12.49 11.47
C ASN A 155 -20.36 13.18 11.29
N GLU A 156 -20.41 14.51 11.20
CA GLU A 156 -21.65 15.29 11.03
C GLU A 156 -21.96 15.55 9.55
N THR A 157 -20.93 15.72 8.73
CA THR A 157 -21.03 16.08 7.30
C THR A 157 -20.83 14.88 6.36
N PHE A 158 -20.59 13.67 6.91
CA PHE A 158 -20.25 12.47 6.13
C PHE A 158 -21.27 12.14 5.04
N PHE A 159 -22.55 12.36 5.31
CA PHE A 159 -23.67 12.02 4.43
C PHE A 159 -24.14 13.19 3.56
N ASP A 160 -23.46 14.34 3.62
CA ASP A 160 -23.70 15.44 2.69
C ASP A 160 -23.11 15.15 1.30
N VAL A 161 -22.23 14.16 1.20
CA VAL A 161 -21.61 13.69 -0.05
C VAL A 161 -22.35 12.47 -0.58
N GLU A 162 -22.97 12.60 -1.76
CA GLU A 162 -23.62 11.49 -2.46
C GLU A 162 -22.64 10.80 -3.42
N MET A 163 -22.45 9.49 -3.27
CA MET A 163 -21.58 8.71 -4.15
C MET A 163 -22.26 8.51 -5.52
N PRO A 164 -21.58 8.76 -6.66
CA PRO A 164 -22.21 8.70 -7.98
C PRO A 164 -22.88 7.37 -8.33
N ASN A 165 -22.35 6.25 -7.82
CA ASN A 165 -22.86 4.91 -8.11
C ASN A 165 -23.64 4.28 -6.93
N ALA A 166 -24.22 5.09 -6.04
CA ALA A 166 -24.98 4.61 -4.88
C ALA A 166 -26.12 3.64 -5.25
N GLY A 167 -26.77 3.86 -6.40
CA GLY A 167 -27.84 3.00 -6.94
C GLY A 167 -27.39 1.94 -7.95
N GLY A 168 -26.08 1.75 -8.16
CA GLY A 168 -25.54 0.94 -9.26
C GLY A 168 -25.45 -0.57 -9.00
N PHE A 169 -25.99 -1.05 -7.89
CA PHE A 169 -25.86 -2.44 -7.45
C PHE A 169 -27.23 -3.09 -7.28
N ILE A 170 -27.30 -4.38 -7.60
CA ILE A 170 -28.46 -5.22 -7.38
C ILE A 170 -28.11 -6.39 -6.47
N ILE A 171 -29.11 -6.93 -5.79
CA ILE A 171 -28.98 -8.25 -5.19
C ILE A 171 -28.92 -9.28 -6.31
N ASP A 172 -28.12 -10.32 -6.11
CA ASP A 172 -27.98 -11.44 -7.04
C ASP A 172 -29.35 -11.97 -7.52
N ASP A 173 -29.61 -11.82 -8.83
CA ASP A 173 -30.87 -12.15 -9.50
C ASP A 173 -30.73 -13.33 -10.47
N ARG A 174 -29.64 -14.10 -10.38
CA ARG A 174 -29.38 -15.26 -11.26
C ARG A 174 -30.47 -16.32 -11.19
N ALA A 175 -31.19 -16.40 -10.07
CA ALA A 175 -32.35 -17.28 -9.93
C ALA A 175 -33.46 -16.94 -10.93
N GLU A 176 -33.70 -15.65 -11.17
CA GLU A 176 -34.66 -15.15 -12.12
C GLU A 176 -34.12 -15.08 -13.56
N THR A 177 -32.87 -14.65 -13.74
CA THR A 177 -32.30 -14.30 -15.06
C THR A 177 -31.56 -15.45 -15.74
N GLU A 178 -31.00 -16.40 -14.99
CA GLU A 178 -30.10 -17.42 -15.53
C GLU A 178 -30.61 -18.85 -15.28
N TYR A 179 -31.01 -19.19 -14.06
CA TYR A 179 -31.29 -20.59 -13.70
C TYR A 179 -32.45 -21.17 -14.51
N ALA A 180 -33.46 -20.37 -14.83
CA ALA A 180 -34.54 -20.79 -15.73
C ALA A 180 -34.04 -21.14 -17.15
N LEU A 181 -32.95 -20.52 -17.60
CA LEU A 181 -32.32 -20.81 -18.89
C LEU A 181 -31.43 -22.07 -18.84
N TRP A 182 -30.86 -22.38 -17.67
CA TRP A 182 -29.80 -23.41 -17.54
C TRP A 182 -30.24 -24.72 -16.87
N THR A 183 -31.48 -24.80 -16.40
CA THR A 183 -32.04 -25.99 -15.72
C THR A 183 -32.81 -26.94 -16.63
N GLY A 184 -32.93 -26.63 -17.93
CA GLY A 184 -33.57 -27.50 -18.91
C GLY A 184 -32.77 -28.77 -19.23
N GLU A 185 -33.39 -29.72 -19.94
CA GLU A 185 -32.66 -30.88 -20.46
C GLU A 185 -31.62 -30.45 -21.49
N PRO A 186 -30.33 -30.81 -21.33
CA PRO A 186 -29.30 -30.44 -22.29
C PRO A 186 -29.46 -31.20 -23.60
N CYS A 187 -28.96 -30.63 -24.68
CA CYS A 187 -28.89 -31.36 -25.95
C CYS A 187 -27.94 -32.58 -25.84
N MET A 188 -28.42 -33.74 -26.28
CA MET A 188 -27.68 -35.00 -26.19
C MET A 188 -27.05 -35.45 -27.53
N ALA A 189 -27.57 -34.99 -28.68
CA ALA A 189 -27.08 -35.38 -29.99
C ALA A 189 -27.30 -34.27 -31.03
N ASN A 190 -26.36 -34.13 -31.98
CA ASN A 190 -26.42 -33.16 -33.09
C ASN A 190 -26.62 -31.70 -32.63
N CYS A 191 -25.90 -31.29 -31.58
CA CYS A 191 -26.16 -30.03 -30.87
C CYS A 191 -25.59 -28.78 -31.55
N LYS A 192 -24.68 -28.96 -32.50
CA LYS A 192 -24.05 -27.88 -33.28
C LYS A 192 -23.79 -28.39 -34.70
N ASP A 193 -23.93 -27.49 -35.66
CA ASP A 193 -23.65 -27.78 -37.08
C ASP A 193 -22.15 -27.68 -37.41
N ASP A 194 -21.41 -26.83 -36.69
CA ASP A 194 -19.97 -26.63 -36.87
C ASP A 194 -19.25 -26.32 -35.55
N VAL A 195 -17.95 -26.61 -35.51
CA VAL A 195 -17.05 -26.40 -34.38
C VAL A 195 -15.77 -25.68 -34.84
N VAL A 196 -15.85 -24.35 -34.85
CA VAL A 196 -14.72 -23.48 -35.23
C VAL A 196 -13.94 -23.04 -33.99
N VAL A 197 -12.61 -23.14 -34.06
CA VAL A 197 -11.72 -22.62 -33.00
C VAL A 197 -11.59 -21.10 -33.16
N THR A 198 -12.16 -20.34 -32.23
CA THR A 198 -12.15 -18.86 -32.25
C THR A 198 -11.04 -18.25 -31.40
N MET A 199 -10.58 -18.94 -30.36
CA MET A 199 -9.54 -18.47 -29.44
C MET A 199 -8.64 -19.63 -29.02
N ARG A 200 -7.35 -19.35 -28.84
CA ARG A 200 -6.35 -20.32 -28.33
C ARG A 200 -5.52 -19.62 -27.26
N ALA A 201 -5.45 -20.20 -26.05
CA ALA A 201 -4.64 -19.65 -24.97
C ALA A 201 -3.15 -19.50 -25.34
N LEU A 202 -2.64 -20.40 -26.20
CA LEU A 202 -1.29 -20.36 -26.78
C LEU A 202 -1.00 -19.09 -27.61
N VAL A 203 -2.03 -18.31 -27.99
CA VAL A 203 -1.83 -17.02 -28.67
C VAL A 203 -1.47 -15.92 -27.67
N LEU A 204 -1.95 -16.01 -26.41
CA LEU A 204 -1.62 -15.06 -25.34
C LEU A 204 -0.26 -15.40 -24.70
N ASP A 205 0.03 -16.68 -24.51
CA ASP A 205 1.33 -17.19 -24.02
C ASP A 205 1.83 -16.53 -22.72
N VAL A 206 0.91 -16.31 -21.78
CA VAL A 206 1.20 -15.71 -20.45
C VAL A 206 1.19 -16.74 -19.31
N THR A 207 1.06 -18.03 -19.63
CA THR A 207 1.12 -19.10 -18.64
C THR A 207 2.59 -19.44 -18.39
N PRO A 208 3.07 -19.42 -17.13
CA PRO A 208 4.45 -19.79 -16.84
C PRO A 208 4.75 -21.20 -17.36
N ASP A 209 5.85 -21.33 -18.10
CA ASP A 209 6.33 -22.63 -18.52
C ASP A 209 6.73 -23.46 -17.30
N GLN A 210 6.42 -24.75 -17.37
CA GLN A 210 7.07 -25.71 -16.51
C GLN A 210 8.51 -25.80 -16.97
N VAL A 211 9.39 -25.05 -16.31
CA VAL A 211 10.81 -25.37 -16.29
C VAL A 211 10.89 -26.73 -15.60
N GLU A 212 10.96 -27.83 -16.35
CA GLU A 212 11.56 -29.04 -15.78
C GLU A 212 12.89 -28.56 -15.20
N PRO A 213 13.17 -28.81 -13.91
CA PRO A 213 14.44 -28.39 -13.36
C PRO A 213 15.49 -29.01 -14.27
N ALA A 214 16.21 -28.17 -15.01
CA ALA A 214 17.53 -28.55 -15.46
C ALA A 214 18.17 -29.12 -14.20
N GLU A 215 18.62 -30.37 -14.25
CA GLU A 215 19.30 -31.02 -13.13
C GLU A 215 20.28 -29.98 -12.59
N GLU A 216 19.90 -29.34 -11.48
CA GLU A 216 20.79 -28.46 -10.77
C GLU A 216 21.80 -29.44 -10.24
N GLU A 217 22.91 -29.56 -10.97
CA GLU A 217 24.15 -30.04 -10.43
C GLU A 217 24.41 -29.09 -9.26
N VAL A 218 23.95 -29.50 -8.07
CA VAL A 218 24.24 -28.83 -6.81
C VAL A 218 25.74 -28.99 -6.64
N THR A 219 26.51 -28.10 -7.25
CA THR A 219 27.89 -27.87 -6.84
C THR A 219 27.79 -27.24 -5.47
N GLU A 220 27.88 -28.12 -4.47
CA GLU A 220 28.15 -27.79 -3.09
C GLU A 220 29.22 -26.70 -3.05
N ILE A 221 28.81 -25.47 -2.73
CA ILE A 221 29.73 -24.34 -2.59
C ILE A 221 30.50 -24.60 -1.31
N THR A 222 31.61 -25.32 -1.43
CA THR A 222 32.59 -25.44 -0.37
C THR A 222 33.06 -24.04 -0.01
N GLU A 223 33.02 -23.75 1.29
CA GLU A 223 33.48 -22.53 1.94
C GLU A 223 34.91 -22.19 1.49
N ALA A 224 35.02 -21.36 0.45
CA ALA A 224 36.30 -20.90 -0.09
C ALA A 224 36.76 -19.68 0.71
N LYS A 225 37.66 -19.98 1.64
CA LYS A 225 38.72 -19.14 2.20
C LYS A 225 38.93 -17.83 1.41
N VAL A 226 38.72 -16.72 2.12
CA VAL A 226 39.05 -15.36 1.70
C VAL A 226 40.54 -15.27 1.37
N GLU A 227 40.85 -15.13 0.09
CA GLU A 227 42.14 -14.64 -0.39
C GLU A 227 41.91 -13.36 -1.20
N ASP A 228 42.72 -12.38 -0.83
CA ASP A 228 42.76 -10.98 -1.24
C ASP A 228 42.85 -10.84 -2.78
N VAL A 229 41.80 -10.34 -3.42
CA VAL A 229 41.82 -9.94 -4.84
C VAL A 229 41.25 -8.54 -5.01
N ALA A 230 42.18 -7.59 -5.20
CA ALA A 230 42.08 -6.30 -5.88
C ALA A 230 40.71 -5.58 -5.85
N ALA A 231 40.57 -4.65 -4.91
CA ALA A 231 39.40 -3.81 -4.62
C ALA A 231 38.88 -2.84 -5.72
N ASN A 232 39.22 -3.02 -7.01
CA ASN A 232 38.83 -2.08 -8.07
C ASN A 232 38.31 -2.74 -9.36
N ALA A 233 38.15 -4.06 -9.41
CA ALA A 233 37.51 -4.70 -10.55
C ALA A 233 36.00 -4.85 -10.29
N ILE A 234 35.16 -4.41 -11.24
CA ILE A 234 33.71 -4.61 -11.14
C ILE A 234 33.38 -6.08 -11.27
N ASP A 235 32.63 -6.62 -10.31
CA ASP A 235 32.03 -7.94 -10.40
C ASP A 235 30.80 -7.88 -11.32
N ALA A 236 30.96 -8.42 -12.53
CA ALA A 236 29.92 -8.39 -13.56
C ALA A 236 28.66 -9.18 -13.17
N GLU A 237 28.80 -10.26 -12.40
CA GLU A 237 27.67 -11.07 -11.94
C GLU A 237 26.89 -10.34 -10.86
N LEU A 238 27.60 -9.76 -9.90
CA LEU A 238 27.01 -8.96 -8.83
C LEU A 238 26.36 -7.69 -9.38
N ALA A 239 27.00 -7.02 -10.35
CA ALA A 239 26.41 -5.87 -11.04
C ALA A 239 25.16 -6.25 -11.85
N ALA A 240 25.13 -7.43 -12.48
CA ALA A 240 23.93 -7.93 -13.16
C ALA A 240 22.79 -8.24 -12.18
N ALA A 241 23.09 -8.76 -10.99
CA ALA A 241 22.12 -8.88 -9.90
C ALA A 241 21.63 -7.49 -9.45
N GLY A 242 22.54 -6.53 -9.30
CA GLY A 242 22.24 -5.14 -8.97
C GLY A 242 21.30 -4.46 -9.94
N ALA A 243 21.50 -4.68 -11.24
CA ALA A 243 20.61 -4.16 -12.29
C ALA A 243 19.15 -4.62 -12.11
N LYS A 244 18.93 -5.84 -11.59
CA LYS A 244 17.60 -6.36 -11.27
C LYS A 244 17.00 -5.63 -10.07
N VAL A 245 17.78 -5.40 -9.02
CA VAL A 245 17.31 -4.70 -7.82
C VAL A 245 17.09 -3.20 -8.10
N PHE A 246 17.90 -2.60 -8.97
CA PHE A 246 17.80 -1.19 -9.39
C PHE A 246 16.45 -0.87 -10.06
N LYS A 247 15.67 -1.86 -10.51
CA LYS A 247 14.28 -1.66 -10.94
C LYS A 247 13.43 -0.92 -9.90
N LYS A 248 13.75 -1.08 -8.60
CA LYS A 248 13.10 -0.36 -7.48
C LYS A 248 13.45 1.13 -7.42
N CYS A 249 14.56 1.54 -8.06
CA CYS A 249 15.07 2.91 -8.07
C CYS A 249 14.61 3.69 -9.32
N LYS A 250 14.28 2.99 -10.42
CA LYS A 250 13.96 3.57 -11.74
C LYS A 250 12.71 4.46 -11.77
N SER A 251 11.80 4.32 -10.81
CA SER A 251 10.62 5.19 -10.70
C SER A 251 11.02 6.62 -10.37
N CYS A 252 12.00 6.80 -9.48
CA CYS A 252 12.43 8.11 -8.99
C CYS A 252 13.74 8.59 -9.62
N HIS A 253 14.62 7.68 -10.02
CA HIS A 253 15.98 8.00 -10.46
C HIS A 253 16.24 7.56 -11.89
N GLN A 254 17.14 8.29 -12.55
CA GLN A 254 17.75 7.90 -13.81
C GLN A 254 19.26 7.75 -13.63
N ILE A 255 19.89 6.93 -14.48
CA ILE A 255 21.32 6.65 -14.47
C ILE A 255 21.81 6.43 -15.91
N GLY A 256 23.07 6.76 -16.16
CA GLY A 256 23.72 6.64 -17.47
C GLY A 256 23.62 7.88 -18.35
N GLU A 257 24.01 7.71 -19.62
CA GLU A 257 24.07 8.78 -20.60
C GLU A 257 22.69 9.43 -20.83
N GLY A 258 22.64 10.77 -20.76
CA GLY A 258 21.41 11.53 -20.95
C GLY A 258 20.41 11.47 -19.79
N ALA A 259 20.79 10.94 -18.62
CA ALA A 259 19.96 10.93 -17.43
C ALA A 259 19.57 12.35 -16.98
N LYS A 260 18.33 12.52 -16.52
CA LYS A 260 17.78 13.78 -16.04
C LYS A 260 17.23 13.62 -14.63
N ASN A 261 17.25 14.71 -13.87
CA ASN A 261 16.60 14.78 -12.56
C ASN A 261 15.10 14.50 -12.69
N ARG A 262 14.55 13.71 -11.77
CA ARG A 262 13.12 13.40 -11.63
C ARG A 262 12.71 13.63 -10.17
N THR A 263 11.85 12.76 -9.62
CA THR A 263 11.52 12.72 -8.19
C THR A 263 12.79 12.60 -7.33
N GLY A 264 13.79 11.85 -7.80
CA GLY A 264 15.15 11.82 -7.26
C GLY A 264 16.19 12.43 -8.22
N PRO A 265 17.38 12.78 -7.72
CA PRO A 265 18.50 13.22 -8.56
C PRO A 265 18.97 12.08 -9.47
N ILE A 266 19.72 12.41 -10.52
CA ILE A 266 20.46 11.38 -11.27
C ILE A 266 21.43 10.63 -10.35
N LEU A 267 21.72 9.37 -10.67
CA LEU A 267 22.61 8.50 -9.89
C LEU A 267 23.92 8.17 -10.61
N THR A 268 24.17 8.76 -11.78
CA THR A 268 25.46 8.66 -12.48
C THR A 268 26.57 9.30 -11.63
N GLY A 269 27.70 8.60 -11.45
CA GLY A 269 28.85 9.07 -10.67
C GLY A 269 28.60 9.21 -9.17
N ILE A 270 27.60 8.50 -8.63
CA ILE A 270 27.22 8.67 -7.22
C ILE A 270 28.14 7.90 -6.28
N VAL A 271 28.75 6.78 -6.70
CA VAL A 271 29.62 5.99 -5.81
C VAL A 271 30.96 6.71 -5.66
N GLY A 272 31.32 7.01 -4.42
CA GLY A 272 32.45 7.89 -4.10
C GLY A 272 32.20 9.38 -4.35
N GLY A 273 31.02 9.76 -4.86
CA GLY A 273 30.65 11.15 -5.12
C GLY A 273 30.24 11.92 -3.87
N ALA A 274 30.37 13.25 -3.90
CA ALA A 274 29.88 14.11 -2.83
C ALA A 274 28.34 14.08 -2.75
N ALA A 275 27.79 13.95 -1.55
CA ALA A 275 26.34 14.00 -1.36
C ALA A 275 25.79 15.37 -1.77
N GLY A 276 24.59 15.41 -2.34
CA GLY A 276 23.94 16.68 -2.66
C GLY A 276 24.54 17.45 -3.85
N ALA A 277 25.41 16.84 -4.65
CA ALA A 277 26.20 17.53 -5.68
C ALA A 277 25.56 17.60 -7.08
N VAL A 278 24.39 16.99 -7.30
CA VAL A 278 23.74 17.03 -8.63
C VAL A 278 23.10 18.39 -8.86
N ASP A 279 23.55 19.04 -9.92
CA ASP A 279 23.04 20.34 -10.34
C ASP A 279 21.54 20.30 -10.69
N GLY A 280 20.84 21.38 -10.33
CA GLY A 280 19.42 21.55 -10.66
C GLY A 280 18.45 20.67 -9.85
N PHE A 281 18.90 19.90 -8.86
CA PHE A 281 18.01 19.13 -7.99
C PHE A 281 17.78 19.80 -6.62
N ARG A 282 16.53 19.80 -6.14
CA ARG A 282 16.15 20.41 -4.85
C ARG A 282 16.21 19.42 -3.69
N TYR A 283 17.40 19.25 -3.11
CA TYR A 283 17.65 18.41 -1.94
C TYR A 283 16.90 18.83 -0.66
N SER A 284 16.73 17.87 0.26
CA SER A 284 16.17 18.11 1.60
C SER A 284 17.12 18.93 2.46
N LYS A 285 16.59 19.67 3.46
CA LYS A 285 17.43 20.44 4.39
C LYS A 285 18.48 19.57 5.11
N PRO A 286 18.14 18.37 5.63
CA PRO A 286 19.12 17.50 6.28
C PRO A 286 20.21 17.01 5.32
N LEU A 287 19.87 16.73 4.06
CA LEU A 287 20.86 16.22 3.10
C LEU A 287 21.83 17.31 2.65
N LYS A 288 21.35 18.56 2.53
CA LYS A 288 22.23 19.72 2.32
C LYS A 288 23.18 19.92 3.49
N ALA A 289 22.69 19.85 4.73
CA ALA A 289 23.54 19.97 5.91
C ALA A 289 24.59 18.84 6.00
N ALA A 290 24.21 17.60 5.65
CA ALA A 290 25.14 16.48 5.59
C ALA A 290 26.20 16.66 4.49
N ALA A 291 25.80 17.17 3.31
CA ALA A 291 26.71 17.51 2.23
C ALA A 291 27.70 18.62 2.63
N GLU A 292 27.24 19.70 3.27
CA GLU A 292 28.09 20.76 3.83
C GLU A 292 29.05 20.23 4.91
N GLY A 293 28.62 19.21 5.66
CA GLY A 293 29.45 18.46 6.61
C GLY A 293 30.45 17.50 5.98
N GLY A 294 30.52 17.42 4.64
CA GLY A 294 31.48 16.60 3.90
C GLY A 294 31.05 15.16 3.66
N LEU A 295 29.75 14.85 3.69
CA LEU A 295 29.26 13.50 3.37
C LEU A 295 29.65 13.10 1.94
N VAL A 296 30.34 11.97 1.83
CA VAL A 296 30.68 11.31 0.57
C VAL A 296 29.97 9.96 0.53
N TRP A 297 29.38 9.64 -0.62
CA TRP A 297 28.68 8.38 -0.86
C TRP A 297 29.66 7.22 -1.07
N THR A 298 30.42 6.89 -0.03
CA THR A 298 31.20 5.64 -0.01
C THR A 298 30.27 4.44 -0.08
N GLU A 299 30.80 3.27 -0.44
CA GLU A 299 30.01 2.04 -0.50
C GLU A 299 29.32 1.74 0.86
N ALA A 300 30.02 1.98 1.97
CA ALA A 300 29.48 1.79 3.31
C ALA A 300 28.32 2.78 3.62
N GLU A 301 28.53 4.06 3.33
CA GLU A 301 27.50 5.09 3.55
C GLU A 301 26.28 4.86 2.66
N LEU A 302 26.49 4.45 1.41
CA LEU A 302 25.42 4.06 0.51
C LEU A 302 24.67 2.83 1.02
N ALA A 303 25.36 1.80 1.52
CA ALA A 303 24.71 0.62 2.07
C ALA A 303 23.82 0.96 3.26
N GLU A 304 24.30 1.77 4.21
CA GLU A 304 23.53 2.21 5.37
C GLU A 304 22.34 3.09 4.98
N PHE A 305 22.55 4.04 4.06
CA PHE A 305 21.48 4.88 3.55
C PHE A 305 20.42 4.07 2.82
N LEU A 306 20.82 3.16 1.93
CA LEU A 306 19.94 2.28 1.17
C LEU A 306 19.20 1.29 2.07
N ALA A 307 19.79 0.87 3.20
CA ALA A 307 19.14 -0.01 4.17
C ALA A 307 17.88 0.64 4.76
N LYS A 308 17.94 1.92 5.13
CA LYS A 308 16.80 2.67 5.68
C LYS A 308 17.02 4.20 5.62
N PRO A 309 16.68 4.87 4.49
CA PRO A 309 17.02 6.27 4.27
C PRO A 309 16.51 7.24 5.34
N ARG A 310 15.26 7.06 5.78
CA ARG A 310 14.63 7.91 6.81
C ARG A 310 15.22 7.70 8.22
N ALA A 311 15.84 6.55 8.49
CA ALA A 311 16.53 6.31 9.75
C ALA A 311 17.97 6.85 9.71
N TYR A 312 18.65 6.67 8.59
CA TYR A 312 19.99 7.22 8.37
C TYR A 312 19.98 8.76 8.39
N LEU A 313 19.03 9.38 7.68
CA LEU A 313 18.90 10.83 7.62
C LEU A 313 17.44 11.27 7.84
N LYS A 314 17.13 11.59 9.09
CA LYS A 314 15.79 12.04 9.50
C LYS A 314 15.38 13.30 8.72
N GLY A 315 14.23 13.24 8.04
CA GLY A 315 13.74 14.33 7.18
C GLY A 315 14.35 14.35 5.77
N THR A 316 15.01 13.27 5.34
CA THR A 316 15.33 13.08 3.92
C THR A 316 14.07 13.00 3.06
N LYS A 317 14.13 13.56 1.85
CA LYS A 317 13.04 13.50 0.87
C LYS A 317 12.93 12.15 0.17
N MET A 318 13.94 11.28 0.29
CA MET A 318 13.89 9.94 -0.25
C MET A 318 12.99 9.06 0.62
N SER A 319 11.70 8.98 0.27
CA SER A 319 10.65 8.21 0.95
C SER A 319 10.71 6.70 0.66
N PHE A 320 11.91 6.17 0.44
CA PHE A 320 12.12 4.76 0.11
C PHE A 320 12.13 3.89 1.37
N SER A 321 11.47 2.72 1.30
CA SER A 321 11.32 1.78 2.43
C SER A 321 12.63 1.09 2.83
N GLY A 322 13.62 1.09 1.94
CA GLY A 322 14.95 0.53 2.16
C GLY A 322 15.13 -0.88 1.60
N ILE A 323 16.38 -1.26 1.35
CA ILE A 323 16.77 -2.60 0.90
C ILE A 323 17.24 -3.38 2.13
N LYS A 324 16.42 -4.33 2.60
CA LYS A 324 16.69 -5.04 3.87
C LYS A 324 17.83 -6.06 3.78
N LYS A 325 18.09 -6.63 2.61
CA LYS A 325 19.10 -7.68 2.42
C LYS A 325 20.45 -7.02 2.12
N PRO A 326 21.50 -7.29 2.92
CA PRO A 326 22.84 -6.75 2.64
C PRO A 326 23.37 -7.13 1.26
N ALA A 327 23.11 -8.35 0.80
CA ALA A 327 23.50 -8.79 -0.55
C ALA A 327 22.88 -7.93 -1.67
N ASP A 328 21.61 -7.54 -1.52
CA ASP A 328 20.93 -6.66 -2.49
C ASP A 328 21.49 -5.22 -2.45
N GLN A 329 21.94 -4.74 -1.27
CA GLN A 329 22.58 -3.43 -1.13
C GLN A 329 23.91 -3.42 -1.88
N LEU A 330 24.77 -4.42 -1.62
CA LEU A 330 26.06 -4.60 -2.29
C LEU A 330 25.88 -4.72 -3.80
N ALA A 331 24.91 -5.53 -4.24
CA ALA A 331 24.60 -5.70 -5.66
C ALA A 331 24.24 -4.37 -6.34
N ILE A 332 23.38 -3.55 -5.71
CA ILE A 332 23.05 -2.23 -6.26
C ILE A 332 24.26 -1.32 -6.31
N ILE A 333 25.06 -1.27 -5.25
CA ILE A 333 26.26 -0.43 -5.20
C ILE A 333 27.20 -0.83 -6.33
N GLU A 334 27.41 -2.13 -6.54
CA GLU A 334 28.24 -2.65 -7.63
C GLU A 334 27.67 -2.30 -9.02
N TYR A 335 26.35 -2.33 -9.18
CA TYR A 335 25.69 -1.86 -10.41
C TYR A 335 25.85 -0.35 -10.63
N LEU A 336 25.78 0.46 -9.57
CA LEU A 336 25.97 1.92 -9.67
C LEU A 336 27.39 2.26 -10.12
N ARG A 337 28.39 1.49 -9.68
CA ARG A 337 29.80 1.65 -10.08
C ARG A 337 30.05 1.47 -11.57
N LEU A 338 29.15 0.82 -12.31
CA LEU A 338 29.22 0.77 -13.78
C LEU A 338 29.04 2.15 -14.44
N PHE A 339 28.61 3.15 -13.67
CA PHE A 339 28.32 4.50 -14.14
C PHE A 339 29.15 5.56 -13.40
N ASP A 340 30.30 5.16 -12.84
CA ASP A 340 31.29 6.06 -12.25
C ASP A 340 32.16 6.67 -13.38
N GLU A 341 31.60 7.67 -14.08
CA GLU A 341 32.35 8.59 -14.94
C GLU A 341 32.37 10.00 -14.36
#